data_AF-A0A821JKF0-F1
#
_entry.id   AF-A0A821JKF0-F1
#
_cell.length_a   1.000
_cell.length_b   1.000
_cell.length_c   1.000
_cell.angle_alpha   90.00
_cell.angle_beta   90.00
_cell.angle_gamma   90.00
#
_symmetry.space_group_name_H-M   'P 1'
#
loop_
_entity.id
_entity.type
_entity.pdbx_description
1 polymer ?
#
loop_
_entity_poly.entity_id
_entity_poly.type
_entity_poly.pdbx_seq_one_letter_code
_entity_poly.pdbx_strand_id
1 'polypeptide(L)'
;LLTIDKCRRNEFIIGQSMLSIQQWCKIYIRDILDESDEILHIKYQLVYSVGRQQQVDGGVERWKTIQSILTFVKQHAATIAQQYMDDIFYKVSTRQSHFPEFRLLSHQPFPTLCQLILKEWLSQRSFRQNDLQVIESFILNTNSSIDDLTGRFSDTIIQLFLILRGLLSSEVLFVALKRRYRVNFGVNQNSKFARLMAVPFRAKDVAAENTEFGHPDVAIILTQLSYFYSGLNDTQMMQCFNRMNEEEEDPDMIYEEWISQEDKTDDLISNIQHWKSINLKNSQQT
;
A
#
# COMPACT_ATOMS: atom_id res chain seq x y z
N LEU A 1 10.16 -37.28 -10.70
CA LEU A 1 9.11 -37.66 -9.72
C LEU A 1 8.28 -38.84 -10.20
N LEU A 2 7.68 -38.80 -11.40
CA LEU A 2 6.88 -39.91 -11.95
C LEU A 2 7.63 -41.24 -12.13
N THR A 3 8.88 -41.23 -12.63
CA THR A 3 9.69 -42.45 -12.77
C THR A 3 10.00 -43.12 -11.43
N ILE A 4 10.28 -42.32 -10.40
CA ILE A 4 10.54 -42.79 -9.04
C ILE A 4 9.26 -43.41 -8.45
N ASP A 5 8.09 -42.83 -8.70
CA ASP A 5 6.80 -43.40 -8.29
C ASP A 5 6.54 -44.77 -8.94
N LYS A 6 6.92 -44.95 -10.21
CA LYS A 6 6.80 -46.23 -10.93
C LYS A 6 7.73 -47.31 -10.39
N CYS A 7 8.96 -46.95 -10.03
CA CYS A 7 9.87 -47.87 -9.34
C CYS A 7 9.33 -48.27 -7.96
N ARG A 8 8.69 -47.35 -7.22
CA ARG A 8 8.06 -47.67 -5.91
C ARG A 8 6.89 -48.65 -6.01
N ARG A 9 6.23 -48.73 -7.17
CA ARG A 9 5.14 -49.68 -7.45
C ARG A 9 5.62 -50.99 -8.09
N ASN A 10 6.94 -51.23 -8.14
CA ASN A 10 7.58 -52.36 -8.82
C ASN A 10 7.32 -52.40 -10.35
N GLU A 11 6.93 -51.29 -10.96
CA GLU A 11 6.70 -51.17 -12.41
C GLU A 11 8.02 -50.77 -13.14
N PHE A 12 9.08 -51.55 -12.95
CA PHE A 12 10.44 -51.18 -13.38
C PHE A 12 10.60 -50.98 -14.89
N ILE A 13 9.94 -51.83 -15.69
CA ILE A 13 9.98 -51.74 -17.16
C ILE A 13 9.40 -50.40 -17.63
N ILE A 14 8.27 -49.99 -17.04
CA ILE A 14 7.63 -48.71 -17.36
C ILE A 14 8.53 -47.55 -16.91
N GLY A 15 9.13 -47.65 -15.73
CA GLY A 15 10.10 -46.66 -15.25
C GLY A 15 11.31 -46.50 -16.19
N GLN A 16 11.87 -47.61 -16.69
CA GLN A 16 13.00 -47.59 -17.61
C GLN A 16 12.65 -46.97 -18.97
N SER A 17 11.46 -47.29 -19.50
CA SER A 17 10.94 -46.66 -20.72
C SER A 17 10.72 -45.15 -20.54
N MET A 18 10.12 -44.73 -19.42
CA MET A 18 9.90 -43.31 -19.12
C MET A 18 11.22 -42.53 -18.99
N LEU A 19 12.24 -43.14 -18.37
CA LEU A 19 13.57 -42.53 -18.26
C LEU A 19 14.23 -42.36 -19.63
N SER A 20 14.11 -43.39 -20.48
CA SER A 20 14.66 -43.37 -21.85
C SER A 20 14.00 -42.27 -22.69
N ILE A 21 12.67 -42.13 -22.59
CA ILE A 21 11.92 -41.04 -23.25
C ILE A 21 12.37 -39.67 -22.70
N GLN A 22 12.48 -39.52 -21.37
CA GLN A 22 12.93 -38.26 -20.78
C GLN A 22 14.34 -37.87 -21.24
N GLN A 23 15.27 -38.83 -21.31
CA GLN A 23 16.62 -38.61 -21.83
C GLN A 23 16.59 -38.21 -23.31
N TRP A 24 15.79 -38.89 -24.12
CA TRP A 24 15.60 -38.55 -25.52
C TRP A 24 15.05 -37.11 -25.67
N CYS A 25 14.02 -36.75 -24.90
CA CYS A 25 13.49 -35.39 -24.90
C CYS A 25 14.55 -34.37 -24.52
N LYS A 26 15.36 -34.63 -23.48
CA LYS A 26 16.46 -33.72 -23.10
C LYS A 26 17.51 -33.53 -24.20
N ILE A 27 17.76 -34.56 -25.01
CA ILE A 27 18.77 -34.49 -26.09
C ILE A 27 18.19 -33.76 -27.31
N TYR A 28 16.98 -34.12 -27.74
CA TYR A 28 16.43 -33.74 -29.04
C TYR A 28 15.35 -32.65 -29.00
N ILE A 29 14.72 -32.40 -27.85
CA ILE A 29 13.71 -31.34 -27.71
C ILE A 29 14.38 -30.09 -27.15
N ARG A 30 13.97 -28.94 -27.67
CA ARG A 30 14.32 -27.63 -27.13
C ARG A 30 13.03 -26.90 -26.83
N ASP A 31 12.95 -26.34 -25.63
CA ASP A 31 11.86 -25.47 -25.25
C ASP A 31 12.16 -24.06 -25.79
N ILE A 32 11.23 -23.51 -26.58
CA ILE A 32 11.31 -22.14 -27.08
C ILE A 32 10.23 -21.35 -26.34
N LEU A 33 10.64 -20.31 -25.63
CA LEU A 33 9.73 -19.35 -25.03
C LEU A 33 9.46 -18.25 -26.05
N ASP A 34 8.27 -18.27 -26.64
CA ASP A 34 7.76 -17.14 -27.41
C ASP A 34 7.34 -16.01 -26.45
N GLU A 35 7.47 -14.75 -26.87
CA GLU A 35 7.17 -13.57 -26.02
C GLU A 35 7.88 -13.62 -24.66
N SER A 36 9.17 -14.02 -24.67
CA SER A 36 9.96 -14.25 -23.45
C SER A 36 10.08 -13.01 -22.55
N ASP A 37 10.00 -11.81 -23.13
CA ASP A 37 9.97 -10.53 -22.41
C ASP A 37 8.69 -10.37 -21.60
N GLU A 38 7.55 -10.85 -22.08
CA GLU A 38 6.29 -10.89 -21.35
C GLU A 38 6.21 -12.06 -20.37
N ILE A 39 6.63 -13.27 -20.77
CA ILE A 39 6.59 -14.47 -19.91
C ILE A 39 7.55 -14.35 -18.72
N LEU A 40 8.75 -13.82 -18.96
CA LEU A 40 9.78 -13.64 -17.93
C LEU A 40 9.76 -12.21 -17.35
N HIS A 41 8.72 -11.44 -17.65
CA HIS A 41 8.58 -10.10 -17.12
C HIS A 41 8.58 -10.14 -15.59
N ILE A 42 9.32 -9.22 -14.97
CA ILE A 42 9.42 -9.05 -13.50
C ILE A 42 8.07 -8.83 -12.78
N LYS A 43 6.97 -8.65 -13.52
CA LYS A 43 5.62 -8.48 -12.97
C LYS A 43 5.01 -9.82 -12.57
N TYR A 44 5.52 -10.93 -13.11
CA TYR A 44 5.10 -12.28 -12.81
C TYR A 44 6.13 -12.96 -11.91
N GLN A 45 6.09 -12.60 -10.62
CA GLN A 45 6.88 -13.29 -9.60
C GLN A 45 6.01 -14.33 -8.90
N LEU A 46 6.47 -15.59 -8.90
CA LEU A 46 5.84 -16.65 -8.13
C LEU A 46 6.45 -16.68 -6.73
N VAL A 47 5.69 -16.25 -5.74
CA VAL A 47 6.11 -16.25 -4.34
C VAL A 47 5.55 -17.49 -3.65
N TYR A 48 6.42 -18.41 -3.27
CA TYR A 48 6.05 -19.54 -2.41
C TYR A 48 6.28 -19.16 -0.96
N SER A 49 5.21 -19.03 -0.18
CA SER A 49 5.33 -18.84 1.26
C SER A 49 5.82 -20.11 1.92
N VAL A 50 6.86 -19.99 2.74
CA VAL A 50 7.41 -21.09 3.55
C VAL A 50 7.47 -20.62 5.00
N GLY A 51 6.95 -21.43 5.92
CA GLY A 51 6.94 -21.13 7.35
C GLY A 51 5.63 -20.51 7.84
N ARG A 52 5.69 -19.82 8.97
CA ARG A 52 4.54 -19.16 9.60
C ARG A 52 4.39 -17.74 9.08
N GLN A 53 3.16 -17.25 9.00
CA GLN A 53 2.89 -15.84 8.72
C GLN A 53 3.54 -14.97 9.81
N GLN A 54 4.24 -13.92 9.38
CA GLN A 54 4.89 -12.94 10.25
C GLN A 54 4.32 -11.55 9.98
N GLN A 55 4.45 -10.66 10.96
CA GLN A 55 4.16 -9.25 10.75
C GLN A 55 5.21 -8.64 9.83
N VAL A 56 4.80 -7.64 9.05
CA VAL A 56 5.73 -6.79 8.31
C VAL A 56 6.60 -6.06 9.33
N ASP A 57 7.89 -5.92 9.05
CA ASP A 57 8.82 -5.18 9.89
C ASP A 57 8.29 -3.77 10.22
N GLY A 58 8.47 -3.28 11.44
CA GLY A 58 7.88 -2.01 11.92
C GLY A 58 6.37 -2.04 12.18
N GLY A 59 5.68 -3.13 11.84
CA GLY A 59 4.30 -3.44 12.26
C GLY A 59 3.34 -2.26 12.12
N VAL A 60 2.69 -1.92 13.23
CA VAL A 60 1.66 -0.86 13.31
C VAL A 60 2.18 0.51 12.87
N GLU A 61 3.40 0.83 13.29
CA GLU A 61 4.00 2.13 13.02
C GLU A 61 4.27 2.36 11.54
N ARG A 62 4.55 1.30 10.78
CA ARG A 62 4.78 1.39 9.34
C ARG A 62 3.52 1.84 8.59
N TRP A 63 2.37 1.21 8.84
CA TRP A 63 1.15 1.60 8.13
C TRP A 63 0.56 2.93 8.63
N LYS A 64 0.73 3.27 9.91
CA LYS A 64 0.38 4.59 10.45
C LYS A 64 1.26 5.69 9.84
N THR A 65 2.56 5.43 9.67
CA THR A 65 3.47 6.36 8.99
C THR A 65 3.03 6.59 7.55
N ILE A 66 2.73 5.52 6.80
CA ILE A 66 2.22 5.65 5.43
C ILE A 66 0.92 6.48 5.39
N GLN A 67 0.00 6.24 6.32
CA GLN A 67 -1.25 6.99 6.40
C GLN A 67 -1.00 8.49 6.66
N SER A 68 -0.11 8.82 7.60
CA SER A 68 0.33 10.19 7.88
C SER A 68 0.96 10.86 6.64
N ILE A 69 1.81 10.13 5.91
CA ILE A 69 2.41 10.61 4.66
C ILE A 69 1.34 10.90 3.60
N LEU A 70 0.34 10.02 3.44
CA LEU A 70 -0.78 10.27 2.53
C LEU A 70 -1.61 11.49 2.96
N THR A 71 -1.79 11.74 4.25
CA THR A 71 -2.42 12.97 4.74
C THR A 71 -1.64 14.21 4.30
N PHE A 72 -0.31 14.21 4.39
CA PHE A 72 0.52 15.31 3.87
C PHE A 72 0.43 15.44 2.34
N VAL A 73 0.36 14.32 1.61
CA VAL A 73 0.09 14.33 0.16
C VAL A 73 -1.24 15.03 -0.12
N LYS A 74 -2.33 14.69 0.60
CA LYS A 74 -3.63 15.36 0.46
C LYS A 74 -3.53 16.87 0.70
N GLN A 75 -2.82 17.29 1.74
CA GLN A 75 -2.65 18.70 2.10
C GLN A 75 -1.90 19.51 1.02
N HIS A 76 -0.87 18.92 0.41
CA HIS A 76 -0.07 19.60 -0.61
C HIS A 76 -0.50 19.33 -2.07
N ALA A 77 -1.48 18.44 -2.29
CA ALA A 77 -1.90 18.02 -3.63
C ALA A 77 -2.28 19.19 -4.54
N ALA A 78 -3.09 20.13 -4.03
CA ALA A 78 -3.54 21.29 -4.78
C ALA A 78 -2.38 22.23 -5.15
N THR A 79 -1.47 22.50 -4.20
CA THR A 79 -0.31 23.36 -4.41
C THR A 79 0.64 22.77 -5.44
N ILE A 80 0.94 21.46 -5.33
CA ILE A 80 1.80 20.76 -6.29
C ILE A 80 1.16 20.69 -7.67
N ALA A 81 -0.15 20.46 -7.76
CA ALA A 81 -0.87 20.47 -9.04
C ALA A 81 -0.84 21.84 -9.73
N GLN A 82 -0.92 22.93 -8.97
CA GLN A 82 -0.81 24.29 -9.51
C GLN A 82 0.62 24.60 -9.98
N GLN A 83 1.63 24.15 -9.25
CA GLN A 83 3.04 24.39 -9.60
C GLN A 83 3.49 23.53 -10.80
N TYR A 84 2.95 22.32 -10.94
CA TYR A 84 3.37 21.33 -11.95
C TYR A 84 2.17 20.84 -12.78
N MET A 85 1.50 21.76 -13.48
CA MET A 85 0.21 21.50 -14.15
C MET A 85 0.27 20.36 -15.18
N ASP A 86 1.38 20.22 -15.90
CA ASP A 86 1.54 19.19 -16.95
C ASP A 86 2.05 17.85 -16.40
N ASP A 87 2.58 17.83 -15.18
CA ASP A 87 3.20 16.64 -14.57
C ASP A 87 2.32 16.00 -13.49
N ILE A 88 1.13 16.55 -13.24
CA ILE A 88 0.20 16.10 -12.20
C ILE A 88 -1.19 15.87 -12.80
N PHE A 89 -1.77 14.71 -12.49
CA PHE A 89 -3.21 14.55 -12.58
C PHE A 89 -3.82 14.84 -11.21
N TYR A 90 -4.65 15.87 -11.14
CA TYR A 90 -5.34 16.28 -9.92
C TYR A 90 -6.81 16.54 -10.22
N LYS A 91 -7.68 15.87 -9.45
CA LYS A 91 -9.12 16.09 -9.47
C LYS A 91 -9.54 16.50 -8.07
N VAL A 92 -10.06 17.72 -7.97
CA VAL A 92 -10.54 18.28 -6.70
C VAL A 92 -11.66 17.42 -6.11
N SER A 93 -11.61 17.23 -4.80
CA SER A 93 -12.66 16.57 -4.03
C SER A 93 -13.91 17.43 -3.94
N THR A 94 -15.08 16.81 -3.85
CA THR A 94 -16.35 17.51 -3.58
C THR A 94 -16.49 17.93 -2.11
N ARG A 95 -15.86 17.18 -1.20
CA ARG A 95 -15.83 17.43 0.25
C ARG A 95 -14.39 17.56 0.75
N GLN A 96 -14.20 18.34 1.81
CA GLN A 96 -12.87 18.53 2.43
C GLN A 96 -12.30 17.24 3.03
N SER A 97 -13.15 16.38 3.58
CA SER A 97 -12.79 15.07 4.13
C SER A 97 -12.31 14.10 3.04
N HIS A 98 -12.84 14.21 1.81
CA HIS A 98 -12.54 13.29 0.73
C HIS A 98 -11.12 13.49 0.18
N PHE A 99 -10.41 12.40 -0.04
CA PHE A 99 -9.06 12.43 -0.60
C PHE A 99 -9.14 12.71 -2.11
N PRO A 100 -8.45 13.74 -2.63
CA PRO A 100 -8.52 14.07 -4.05
C PRO A 100 -7.84 13.00 -4.91
N GLU A 101 -8.37 12.71 -6.10
CA GLU A 101 -7.63 11.84 -7.03
C GLU A 101 -6.37 12.59 -7.47
N PHE A 102 -5.22 12.13 -7.00
CA PHE A 102 -3.91 12.75 -7.21
C PHE A 102 -2.94 11.71 -7.73
N ARG A 103 -2.23 12.03 -8.81
CA ARG A 103 -1.26 11.13 -9.44
C ARG A 103 -0.12 11.90 -10.09
N LEU A 104 1.10 11.39 -9.93
CA LEU A 104 2.31 11.90 -10.57
C LEU A 104 2.38 11.36 -12.01
N LEU A 105 2.49 12.25 -12.99
CA LEU A 105 2.65 11.89 -14.42
C LEU A 105 4.13 11.76 -14.80
N SER A 106 4.98 12.57 -14.18
CA SER A 106 6.43 12.52 -14.30
C SER A 106 7.09 12.55 -12.92
N HIS A 107 8.42 12.40 -12.91
CA HIS A 107 9.22 12.46 -11.69
C HIS A 107 9.43 13.90 -11.18
N GLN A 108 9.32 14.91 -12.06
CA GLN A 108 9.68 16.31 -11.75
C GLN A 108 9.05 16.87 -10.46
N PRO A 109 7.76 16.62 -10.13
CA PRO A 109 7.15 17.16 -8.92
C PRO A 109 7.56 16.41 -7.64
N PHE A 110 8.12 15.20 -7.77
CA PHE A 110 8.31 14.27 -6.65
C PHE A 110 9.35 14.75 -5.62
N PRO A 111 10.53 15.30 -6.00
CA PRO A 111 11.48 15.84 -5.03
C PRO A 111 10.89 16.97 -4.18
N THR A 112 10.13 17.88 -4.80
CA THR A 112 9.45 18.98 -4.09
C THR A 112 8.41 18.45 -3.12
N LEU A 113 7.60 17.46 -3.55
CA LEU A 113 6.65 16.79 -2.68
C LEU A 113 7.34 16.11 -1.49
N CYS A 114 8.48 15.43 -1.71
CA CYS A 114 9.24 14.80 -0.63
C CYS A 114 9.75 15.81 0.41
N GLN A 115 10.24 16.97 -0.03
CA GLN A 115 10.69 18.03 0.87
C GLN A 115 9.54 18.58 1.72
N LEU A 116 8.37 18.83 1.11
CA LEU A 116 7.19 19.31 1.83
C LEU A 116 6.72 18.27 2.86
N ILE A 117 6.60 17.01 2.45
CA ILE A 117 6.20 15.91 3.32
C ILE A 117 7.15 15.79 4.52
N LEU A 118 8.46 15.81 4.28
CA LEU A 118 9.42 15.66 5.37
C LEU A 118 9.39 16.86 6.31
N LYS A 119 9.24 18.08 5.77
CA LYS A 119 9.12 19.29 6.57
C LYS A 119 7.91 19.23 7.51
N GLU A 120 6.74 18.82 7.01
CA GLU A 120 5.54 18.64 7.85
C GLU A 120 5.72 17.51 8.86
N TRP A 121 6.34 16.41 8.46
CA TRP A 121 6.59 15.29 9.37
C TRP A 121 7.55 15.69 10.53
N LEU A 122 8.56 16.51 10.23
CA LEU A 122 9.48 17.06 11.24
C LEU A 122 8.82 18.12 12.12
N SER A 123 7.95 18.97 11.56
CA SER A 123 7.28 20.05 12.31
C SER A 123 6.38 19.53 13.44
N GLN A 124 5.82 18.34 13.26
CA GLN A 124 4.99 17.65 14.24
C GLN A 124 5.78 16.93 15.34
N ARG A 125 7.12 16.98 15.30
CA ARG A 125 7.99 16.25 16.24
C ARG A 125 8.99 17.18 16.91
N SER A 126 9.28 16.87 18.17
CA SER A 126 10.22 17.62 18.99
C SER A 126 11.64 17.04 18.84
N PHE A 127 12.27 17.26 17.68
CA PHE A 127 13.70 16.98 17.50
C PHE A 127 14.56 18.20 17.84
N ARG A 128 15.82 17.99 18.22
CA ARG A 128 16.75 19.10 18.47
C ARG A 128 17.09 19.78 17.14
N GLN A 129 17.22 21.10 17.13
CA GLN A 129 17.54 21.86 15.91
C GLN A 129 18.85 21.38 15.24
N ASN A 130 19.86 21.04 16.03
CA ASN A 130 21.15 20.54 15.53
C ASN A 130 21.04 19.18 14.82
N ASP A 131 19.98 18.42 15.09
CA ASP A 131 19.77 17.09 14.54
C ASP A 131 18.94 17.11 13.24
N LEU A 132 18.18 18.18 12.99
CA LEU A 132 17.27 18.27 11.83
C LEU A 132 18.00 18.08 10.50
N GLN A 133 19.17 18.69 10.33
CA GLN A 133 19.96 18.56 9.11
C GLN A 133 20.44 17.12 8.89
N VAL A 134 20.84 16.43 9.97
CA VAL A 134 21.27 15.03 9.90
C VAL A 134 20.08 14.14 9.52
N ILE A 135 18.93 14.33 10.16
CA ILE A 135 17.69 13.59 9.86
C ILE A 135 17.27 13.80 8.40
N GLU A 136 17.25 15.06 7.94
CA GLU A 136 16.88 15.40 6.57
C GLU A 136 17.81 14.76 5.56
N SER A 137 19.12 14.91 5.77
CA SER A 137 20.12 14.30 4.90
C SER A 137 19.98 12.78 4.86
N PHE A 138 19.68 12.13 5.99
CA PHE A 138 19.53 10.69 6.05
C PHE A 138 18.30 10.19 5.29
N ILE A 139 17.16 10.87 5.46
CA ILE A 139 15.88 10.45 4.87
C ILE A 139 15.86 10.71 3.36
N LEU A 140 16.38 11.87 2.91
CA LEU A 140 16.30 12.27 1.50
C LEU A 140 17.49 11.82 0.64
N ASN A 141 18.56 11.27 1.23
CA ASN A 141 19.73 10.80 0.47
C ASN A 141 20.01 9.31 0.73
N THR A 142 19.87 8.49 -0.31
CA THR A 142 20.15 7.05 -0.26
C THR A 142 21.63 6.69 -0.12
N ASN A 143 22.55 7.64 -0.25
CA ASN A 143 23.99 7.43 -0.03
C ASN A 143 24.43 7.69 1.42
N SER A 144 23.55 8.20 2.28
CA SER A 144 23.87 8.47 3.69
C SER A 144 24.00 7.18 4.50
N SER A 145 24.97 7.13 5.43
CA SER A 145 25.14 6.01 6.37
C SER A 145 24.22 6.16 7.58
N ILE A 146 23.87 5.02 8.20
CA ILE A 146 23.13 4.97 9.46
C ILE A 146 24.02 5.33 10.66
N ASP A 147 25.34 5.28 10.50
CA ASP A 147 26.31 5.50 11.59
C ASP A 147 26.15 6.87 12.26
N ASP A 148 25.77 7.90 11.49
CA ASP A 148 25.53 9.24 12.01
C ASP A 148 24.28 9.34 12.92
N LEU A 149 23.38 8.35 12.84
CA LEU A 149 22.18 8.26 13.66
C LEU A 149 22.35 7.35 14.87
N THR A 150 23.21 6.34 14.75
CA THR A 150 23.44 5.36 15.81
C THR A 150 23.96 6.05 17.08
N GLY A 151 23.32 5.77 18.22
CA GLY A 151 23.64 6.40 19.50
C GLY A 151 23.08 7.81 19.69
N ARG A 152 22.56 8.47 18.63
CA ARG A 152 21.82 9.75 18.73
C ARG A 152 20.32 9.54 18.91
N PHE A 153 19.78 8.51 18.26
CA PHE A 153 18.36 8.16 18.30
C PHE A 153 18.16 6.72 18.76
N SER A 154 16.97 6.42 19.29
CA SER A 154 16.59 5.05 19.61
C SER A 154 16.33 4.24 18.34
N ASP A 155 16.49 2.92 18.43
CA ASP A 155 16.27 2.00 17.30
C ASP A 155 14.87 2.15 16.69
N THR A 156 13.85 2.41 17.50
CA THR A 156 12.48 2.67 17.04
C THR A 156 12.39 3.92 16.17
N ILE A 157 13.06 5.01 16.54
CA ILE A 157 13.08 6.24 15.75
C ILE A 157 13.89 6.04 14.48
N ILE A 158 15.02 5.32 14.55
CA ILE A 158 15.82 4.96 13.38
C ILE A 158 15.00 4.12 12.40
N GLN A 159 14.19 3.18 12.88
CA GLN A 159 13.27 2.40 12.05
C GLN A 159 12.26 3.29 11.32
N LEU A 160 11.70 4.31 11.99
CA LEU A 160 10.83 5.30 11.33
C LEU A 160 11.57 6.08 10.24
N PHE A 161 12.82 6.51 10.50
CA PHE A 161 13.63 7.18 9.49
C PHE A 161 13.92 6.28 8.28
N LEU A 162 14.16 4.98 8.51
CA LEU A 162 14.34 4.01 7.42
C LEU A 162 13.06 3.81 6.60
N ILE A 163 11.89 3.78 7.25
CA ILE A 163 10.59 3.73 6.55
C ILE A 163 10.41 4.98 5.69
N LEU A 164 10.65 6.17 6.22
CA LEU A 164 10.56 7.42 5.46
C LEU A 164 11.57 7.46 4.31
N ARG A 165 12.80 6.99 4.52
CA ARG A 165 13.82 6.88 3.49
C ARG A 165 13.38 5.94 2.36
N GLY A 166 12.75 4.82 2.70
CA GLY A 166 12.15 3.91 1.72
C GLY A 166 11.04 4.58 0.91
N LEU A 167 10.13 5.28 1.60
CA LEU A 167 9.00 5.97 0.96
C LEU A 167 9.44 7.12 0.05
N LEU A 168 10.36 7.97 0.52
CA LEU A 168 10.75 9.22 -0.13
C LEU A 168 11.94 9.02 -1.07
N SER A 169 13.14 8.80 -0.55
CA SER A 169 14.36 8.76 -1.37
C SER A 169 14.57 7.46 -2.14
N SER A 170 13.97 6.36 -1.69
CA SER A 170 13.90 5.10 -2.46
C SER A 170 12.66 5.01 -3.35
N GLU A 171 11.91 6.12 -3.46
CA GLU A 171 10.84 6.34 -4.44
C GLU A 171 9.64 5.38 -4.37
N VAL A 172 9.46 4.66 -3.27
CA VAL A 172 8.30 3.76 -3.12
C VAL A 172 6.98 4.55 -3.21
N LEU A 173 6.93 5.75 -2.63
CA LEU A 173 5.78 6.64 -2.74
C LEU A 173 5.55 7.10 -4.19
N PHE A 174 6.60 7.43 -4.93
CA PHE A 174 6.50 7.79 -6.35
C PHE A 174 5.91 6.64 -7.17
N VAL A 175 6.42 5.43 -6.99
CA VAL A 175 5.94 4.23 -7.69
C VAL A 175 4.45 4.00 -7.43
N ALA A 176 3.98 4.23 -6.20
CA ALA A 176 2.57 4.13 -5.86
C ALA A 176 1.74 5.28 -6.48
N LEU A 177 2.17 6.53 -6.28
CA LEU A 177 1.47 7.74 -6.76
C LEU A 177 1.53 7.92 -8.28
N LYS A 178 2.32 7.15 -9.02
CA LYS A 178 2.30 7.13 -10.50
C LYS A 178 1.16 6.27 -11.06
N ARG A 179 0.66 5.31 -10.27
CA ARG A 179 -0.35 4.34 -10.70
C ARG A 179 -1.73 4.97 -10.77
N ARG A 180 -2.51 4.52 -11.76
CA ARG A 180 -3.88 4.96 -11.97
C ARG A 180 -4.85 4.04 -11.23
N TYR A 181 -5.63 4.61 -10.31
CA TYR A 181 -6.71 3.92 -9.64
C TYR A 181 -7.73 3.35 -10.64
N ARG A 182 -8.28 2.17 -10.35
CA ARG A 182 -9.21 1.39 -11.19
C ARG A 182 -8.66 0.93 -12.53
N VAL A 183 -7.40 1.21 -12.85
CA VAL A 183 -6.74 0.74 -14.09
C VAL A 183 -5.52 -0.09 -13.76
N ASN A 184 -4.67 0.39 -12.86
CA ASN A 184 -3.49 -0.34 -12.42
C ASN A 184 -3.70 -1.05 -11.08
N PHE A 185 -4.62 -0.56 -10.23
CA PHE A 185 -4.88 -1.11 -8.92
C PHE A 185 -6.28 -0.76 -8.39
N GLY A 186 -6.72 -1.52 -7.39
CA GLY A 186 -7.93 -1.28 -6.61
C GLY A 186 -8.23 -2.43 -5.66
N VAL A 187 -9.25 -2.29 -4.81
CA VAL A 187 -9.79 -3.42 -4.04
C VAL A 187 -10.74 -4.22 -4.94
N ASN A 188 -10.66 -5.54 -4.88
CA ASN A 188 -11.58 -6.41 -5.60
C ASN A 188 -12.93 -6.45 -4.87
N GLN A 189 -13.99 -5.98 -5.54
CA GLN A 189 -15.34 -5.92 -4.99
C GLN A 189 -16.11 -7.25 -5.06
N ASN A 190 -15.51 -8.29 -5.64
CA ASN A 190 -16.13 -9.61 -5.68
C ASN A 190 -16.31 -10.14 -4.25
N SER A 191 -17.55 -10.42 -3.84
CA SER A 191 -17.88 -10.92 -2.50
C SER A 191 -17.20 -12.25 -2.14
N LYS A 192 -16.77 -13.03 -3.13
CA LYS A 192 -15.99 -14.26 -2.93
C LYS A 192 -14.50 -13.99 -2.67
N PHE A 193 -14.05 -12.76 -2.87
CA PHE A 193 -12.67 -12.36 -2.67
C PHE A 193 -12.49 -11.77 -1.26
N ALA A 194 -11.98 -12.58 -0.34
CA ALA A 194 -11.89 -12.21 1.07
C ALA A 194 -10.75 -11.22 1.42
N ARG A 195 -9.85 -10.91 0.48
CA ARG A 195 -8.70 -10.02 0.77
C ARG A 195 -9.13 -8.56 0.67
N LEU A 196 -8.98 -7.84 1.77
CA LEU A 196 -9.25 -6.39 1.87
C LEU A 196 -8.09 -5.52 1.35
N MET A 197 -7.09 -6.11 0.71
CA MET A 197 -5.91 -5.43 0.18
C MET A 197 -6.13 -5.02 -1.28
N ALA A 198 -5.48 -3.93 -1.70
CA ALA A 198 -5.41 -3.58 -3.11
C ALA A 198 -4.64 -4.64 -3.90
N VAL A 199 -5.13 -4.93 -5.10
CA VAL A 199 -4.52 -5.85 -6.05
C VAL A 199 -4.23 -5.15 -7.38
N PRO A 200 -3.28 -5.67 -8.18
CA PRO A 200 -3.09 -5.24 -9.55
C PRO A 200 -4.37 -5.42 -10.38
N PHE A 201 -4.63 -4.50 -11.31
CA PHE A 201 -5.72 -4.59 -12.28
C PHE A 201 -5.15 -4.90 -13.67
N ARG A 202 -5.79 -5.78 -14.44
CA ARG A 202 -5.39 -6.13 -15.82
C ARG A 202 -6.05 -5.21 -16.85
N ALA A 203 -7.22 -4.69 -16.51
CA ALA A 203 -7.96 -3.73 -17.29
C ALA A 203 -8.75 -2.81 -16.35
N LYS A 204 -9.44 -1.83 -16.92
CA LYS A 204 -10.29 -0.94 -16.15
C LYS A 204 -11.33 -1.76 -15.37
N ASP A 205 -11.34 -1.62 -14.05
CA ASP A 205 -12.25 -2.32 -13.13
C ASP A 205 -12.12 -3.85 -13.12
N VAL A 206 -11.03 -4.39 -13.68
CA VAL A 206 -10.79 -5.83 -13.74
C VAL A 206 -9.57 -6.19 -12.90
N ALA A 207 -9.83 -6.67 -11.69
CA ALA A 207 -8.81 -7.18 -10.78
C ALA A 207 -8.09 -8.40 -11.38
N ALA A 208 -6.76 -8.44 -11.21
CA ALA A 208 -5.97 -9.62 -11.51
C ALA A 208 -6.14 -10.64 -10.37
N GLU A 209 -6.98 -11.64 -10.60
CA GLU A 209 -7.18 -12.73 -9.65
C GLU A 209 -5.84 -13.41 -9.29
N ASN A 210 -5.69 -13.82 -8.02
CA ASN A 210 -4.51 -14.51 -7.51
C ASN A 210 -3.17 -13.75 -7.64
N THR A 211 -3.21 -12.42 -7.73
CA THR A 211 -2.01 -11.57 -7.70
C THR A 211 -2.01 -10.66 -6.47
N GLU A 212 -0.84 -10.10 -6.18
CA GLU A 212 -0.61 -9.10 -5.13
C GLU A 212 0.59 -8.23 -5.50
N PHE A 213 0.77 -7.12 -4.79
CA PHE A 213 1.96 -6.29 -4.96
C PHE A 213 3.11 -6.87 -4.14
N GLY A 214 4.24 -7.16 -4.80
CA GLY A 214 5.39 -7.80 -4.13
C GLY A 214 6.09 -6.92 -3.09
N HIS A 215 6.04 -5.59 -3.22
CA HIS A 215 6.59 -4.69 -2.21
C HIS A 215 5.51 -4.35 -1.16
N PRO A 216 5.75 -4.60 0.14
CA PRO A 216 4.73 -4.43 1.18
C PRO A 216 4.25 -2.98 1.29
N ASP A 217 5.17 -2.00 1.26
CA ASP A 217 4.78 -0.59 1.36
C ASP A 217 3.96 -0.13 0.15
N VAL A 218 4.25 -0.62 -1.07
CA VAL A 218 3.39 -0.37 -2.24
C VAL A 218 2.01 -0.95 -2.02
N ALA A 219 1.92 -2.18 -1.50
CA ALA A 219 0.65 -2.81 -1.19
C ALA A 219 -0.16 -1.99 -0.16
N ILE A 220 0.49 -1.50 0.90
CA ILE A 220 -0.14 -0.69 1.96
C ILE A 220 -0.62 0.65 1.38
N ILE A 221 0.25 1.39 0.67
CA ILE A 221 -0.11 2.70 0.07
C ILE A 221 -1.30 2.54 -0.87
N LEU A 222 -1.25 1.58 -1.79
CA LEU A 222 -2.31 1.37 -2.78
C LEU A 222 -3.60 0.87 -2.12
N THR A 223 -3.52 0.12 -1.03
CA THR A 223 -4.69 -0.28 -0.23
C THR A 223 -5.36 0.93 0.39
N GLN A 224 -4.59 1.77 1.10
CA GLN A 224 -5.11 2.99 1.72
C GLN A 224 -5.71 3.95 0.67
N LEU A 225 -4.99 4.19 -0.44
CA LEU A 225 -5.50 5.00 -1.56
C LEU A 225 -6.79 4.41 -2.15
N SER A 226 -6.89 3.09 -2.31
CA SER A 226 -8.10 2.47 -2.84
C SER A 226 -9.32 2.77 -1.97
N TYR A 227 -9.20 2.66 -0.64
CA TYR A 227 -10.29 2.99 0.28
C TYR A 227 -10.55 4.49 0.38
N PHE A 228 -9.51 5.33 0.30
CA PHE A 228 -9.69 6.78 0.23
C PHE A 228 -10.47 7.21 -1.01
N TYR A 229 -10.32 6.50 -2.14
CA TYR A 229 -11.05 6.80 -3.37
C TYR A 229 -12.41 6.12 -3.46
N SER A 230 -12.54 4.86 -3.02
CA SER A 230 -13.82 4.14 -3.10
C SER A 230 -14.78 4.45 -1.96
N GLY A 231 -14.25 4.87 -0.81
CA GLY A 231 -14.96 4.77 0.46
C GLY A 231 -15.09 3.33 0.94
N LEU A 232 -15.72 3.17 2.09
CA LEU A 232 -16.17 1.88 2.62
C LEU A 232 -17.60 1.61 2.13
N ASN A 233 -17.92 0.33 1.90
CA ASN A 233 -19.33 -0.06 1.76
C ASN A 233 -19.99 -0.24 3.13
N ASP A 234 -21.33 -0.31 3.15
CA ASP A 234 -22.12 -0.39 4.39
C ASP A 234 -21.68 -1.56 5.29
N THR A 235 -21.34 -2.71 4.72
CA THR A 235 -20.86 -3.86 5.51
C THR A 235 -19.51 -3.58 6.17
N GLN A 236 -18.58 -2.97 5.43
CA GLN A 236 -17.27 -2.58 5.95
C GLN A 236 -17.38 -1.46 6.98
N MET A 237 -18.27 -0.49 6.76
CA MET A 237 -18.53 0.60 7.70
C MET A 237 -19.07 0.06 9.02
N MET A 238 -20.05 -0.85 8.97
CA MET A 238 -20.59 -1.52 10.16
C MET A 238 -19.54 -2.35 10.88
N GLN A 239 -18.65 -3.02 10.15
CA GLN A 239 -17.53 -3.74 10.76
C GLN A 239 -16.56 -2.79 11.48
N CYS A 240 -16.24 -1.64 10.89
CA CYS A 240 -15.43 -0.60 11.52
C CYS A 240 -16.08 -0.09 12.81
N PHE A 241 -17.37 0.21 12.78
CA PHE A 241 -18.10 0.66 13.97
C PHE A 241 -18.19 -0.39 15.08
N ASN A 242 -18.46 -1.65 14.73
CA ASN A 242 -18.47 -2.73 15.72
C ASN A 242 -17.10 -2.92 16.36
N ARG A 243 -16.02 -2.92 15.56
CA ARG A 243 -14.65 -2.99 16.08
C ARG A 243 -14.30 -1.82 16.98
N MET A 244 -14.65 -0.60 16.55
CA MET A 244 -14.41 0.58 17.37
C MET A 244 -15.13 0.46 18.72
N ASN A 245 -16.35 -0.07 18.74
CA ASN A 245 -17.10 -0.29 19.99
C ASN A 245 -16.55 -1.42 20.88
N GLU A 246 -15.97 -2.46 20.28
CA GLU A 246 -15.55 -3.68 20.98
C GLU A 246 -14.07 -3.68 21.40
N GLU A 247 -13.20 -3.05 20.60
CA GLU A 247 -11.74 -3.17 20.69
C GLU A 247 -11.04 -1.89 21.16
N GLU A 248 -11.64 -0.71 20.99
CA GLU A 248 -10.98 0.58 21.32
C GLU A 248 -11.36 1.08 22.72
N GLU A 249 -10.38 1.66 23.43
CA GLU A 249 -10.58 2.21 24.78
C GLU A 249 -11.43 3.49 24.77
N ASP A 250 -11.29 4.33 23.73
CA ASP A 250 -12.03 5.58 23.58
C ASP A 250 -12.58 5.74 22.15
N PRO A 251 -13.73 5.09 21.85
CA PRO A 251 -14.40 5.18 20.56
C PRO A 251 -14.90 6.60 20.24
N ASP A 252 -15.30 7.36 21.26
CA ASP A 252 -15.81 8.73 21.10
C ASP A 252 -14.69 9.64 20.54
N MET A 253 -13.48 9.58 21.09
CA MET A 253 -12.34 10.37 20.61
C MET A 253 -11.96 10.06 19.14
N ILE A 254 -11.91 8.78 18.77
CA ILE A 254 -11.59 8.36 17.40
C ILE A 254 -12.63 8.89 16.41
N TYR A 255 -13.91 8.76 16.78
CA TYR A 255 -15.01 9.23 15.95
C TYR A 255 -15.01 10.76 15.81
N GLU A 256 -14.72 11.48 16.90
CA GLU A 256 -14.57 12.94 16.86
C GLU A 256 -13.43 13.38 15.93
N GLU A 257 -12.31 12.65 15.91
CA GLU A 257 -11.23 12.89 14.94
C GLU A 257 -11.72 12.72 13.50
N TRP A 258 -12.49 11.67 13.20
CA TRP A 258 -13.03 11.44 11.86
C TRP A 258 -13.99 12.56 11.43
N ILE A 259 -14.95 12.90 12.29
CA ILE A 259 -15.93 13.96 12.03
C ILE A 259 -15.27 15.35 11.96
N SER A 260 -14.15 15.57 12.64
CA SER A 260 -13.41 16.84 12.58
C SER A 260 -12.92 17.20 11.17
N GLN A 261 -12.82 16.22 10.26
CA GLN A 261 -12.42 16.45 8.87
C GLN A 261 -13.57 16.89 7.96
N GLU A 262 -14.81 16.84 8.46
CA GLU A 262 -16.00 17.28 7.74
C GLU A 262 -16.37 18.73 8.07
N ASP A 263 -17.14 19.36 7.18
CA ASP A 263 -17.71 20.68 7.44
C ASP A 263 -18.88 20.57 8.41
N LYS A 264 -18.70 21.08 9.63
CA LYS A 264 -19.72 21.05 10.70
C LYS A 264 -20.97 21.86 10.38
N THR A 265 -20.95 22.68 9.32
CA THR A 265 -22.10 23.46 8.85
C THR A 265 -23.00 22.68 7.89
N ASP A 266 -22.62 21.48 7.47
CA ASP A 266 -23.46 20.61 6.63
C ASP A 266 -24.57 19.96 7.47
N ASP A 267 -25.83 20.32 7.16
CA ASP A 267 -27.04 19.78 7.81
C ASP A 267 -27.09 18.24 7.77
N LEU A 268 -26.48 17.61 6.76
CA LEU A 268 -26.41 16.14 6.64
C LEU A 268 -25.63 15.48 7.78
N ILE A 269 -24.77 16.23 8.47
CA ILE A 269 -23.85 15.71 9.49
C ILE A 269 -24.40 15.97 10.90
N SER A 270 -25.40 16.84 11.04
CA SER A 270 -26.02 17.22 12.33
C SER A 270 -26.43 16.03 13.20
N ASN A 271 -26.92 14.95 12.60
CA ASN A 271 -27.41 13.76 13.30
C ASN A 271 -26.32 12.70 13.61
N ILE A 272 -25.10 12.90 13.10
CA ILE A 272 -23.99 11.96 13.23
C ILE A 272 -22.74 12.63 13.83
N GLN A 273 -22.88 13.78 14.50
CA GLN A 273 -21.71 14.50 15.05
C GLN A 273 -21.03 13.77 16.22
N HIS A 274 -21.80 12.98 16.97
CA HIS A 274 -21.33 12.29 18.15
C HIS A 274 -21.49 10.78 17.99
N TRP A 275 -20.49 10.03 18.46
CA TRP A 275 -20.51 8.58 18.40
C TRP A 275 -21.75 7.97 19.07
N LYS A 276 -22.12 8.49 20.24
CA LYS A 276 -23.32 8.07 21.00
C LYS A 276 -24.64 8.29 20.27
N SER A 277 -24.66 9.14 19.24
CA SER A 277 -25.84 9.39 18.42
C SER A 277 -26.01 8.38 17.29
N ILE A 278 -24.96 7.58 16.98
CA ILE A 278 -25.01 6.58 15.92
C ILE A 278 -25.77 5.35 16.42
N ASN A 279 -26.90 5.07 15.79
CA ASN A 279 -27.65 3.85 16.05
C ASN A 279 -27.29 2.77 15.04
N LEU A 280 -26.42 1.83 15.45
CA LEU A 280 -25.98 0.68 14.65
C LEU A 280 -27.10 -0.29 14.24
N LYS A 281 -28.33 -0.10 14.73
CA LYS A 281 -29.52 -0.89 14.34
C LYS A 281 -30.40 -0.17 13.32
N ASN A 282 -30.10 1.08 12.97
CA ASN A 282 -30.89 1.88 12.04
C ASN A 282 -30.16 2.05 10.71
N SER A 283 -30.52 1.24 9.71
CA SER A 283 -29.93 1.25 8.36
C SER A 283 -30.19 2.52 7.54
N GLN A 284 -30.92 3.51 8.07
CA GLN A 284 -31.05 4.84 7.46
C GLN A 284 -30.02 5.84 7.99
N GLN A 285 -29.37 5.52 9.12
CA GLN A 285 -28.29 6.33 9.72
C GLN A 285 -26.90 5.72 9.48
N THR A 286 -26.83 4.43 9.17
CA THR A 286 -25.60 3.69 8.84
C THR A 286 -25.70 3.10 7.46
#